data_AF-X1AYH6-F1
#
_entry.id   AF-X1AYH6-F1
#
_cell.length_a   1.000
_cell.length_b   1.000
_cell.length_c   1.000
_cell.angle_alpha   90.00
_cell.angle_beta   90.00
_cell.angle_gamma   90.00
#
_symmetry.space_group_name_H-M   'P 1'
#
loop_
_entity.id
_entity.type
_entity.pdbx_description
1 polymer ?
#
loop_
_entity_poly.entity_id
_entity_poly.type
_entity_poly.pdbx_seq_one_letter_code
_entity_poly.pdbx_strand_id
1 'polypeptide(L)'
;MQSVNEKIILFVLVLLALSNLIFFIISTYSGPIIGFITAIVMAIHWWQKRDSRLIIIMAIVWILIHIYELIMLGISSYPVIISLNLLLPILLFYCSLKAYLQMKKEEK
;
A
#
# COMPACT_ATOMS: atom_id res chain seq x y z
N MET A 1 2.85 -9.09 -21.28
CA MET A 1 2.27 -7.73 -21.15
C MET A 1 1.70 -7.60 -19.75
N GLN A 2 1.98 -6.53 -19.01
CA GLN A 2 1.40 -6.33 -17.68
C GLN A 2 -0.11 -6.11 -17.79
N SER A 3 -0.89 -6.84 -16.97
CA SER A 3 -2.32 -6.59 -16.85
C SER A 3 -2.60 -5.18 -16.30
N VAL A 4 -3.81 -4.66 -16.52
CA VAL A 4 -4.22 -3.35 -15.98
C VAL A 4 -4.08 -3.32 -14.45
N ASN A 5 -4.41 -4.43 -13.77
CA ASN A 5 -4.28 -4.56 -12.32
C ASN A 5 -2.82 -4.45 -11.86
N GLU A 6 -1.87 -5.06 -12.58
CA GLU A 6 -0.45 -4.98 -12.25
C GLU A 6 0.11 -3.55 -12.31
N LYS A 7 -0.33 -2.79 -13.32
CA LYS A 7 0.03 -1.37 -13.46
C LYS A 7 -0.55 -0.54 -12.32
N ILE A 8 -1.81 -0.79 -11.96
CA ILE A 8 -2.46 -0.12 -10.82
C ILE A 8 -1.72 -0.44 -9.52
N ILE A 9 -1.34 -1.70 -9.28
CA ILE A 9 -0.59 -2.08 -8.06
C ILE A 9 0.72 -1.32 -7.96
N LEU A 10 1.51 -1.25 -9.03
CA LEU A 10 2.75 -0.46 -9.03
C LEU A 10 2.48 1.03 -8.79
N PHE A 11 1.50 1.59 -9.48
CA PHE A 11 1.13 3.00 -9.34
C PHE A 11 0.72 3.32 -7.90
N VAL A 12 -0.12 2.48 -7.29
CA VAL A 12 -0.58 2.64 -5.91
C VAL A 12 0.59 2.51 -4.93
N LEU A 13 1.52 1.58 -5.13
CA LEU A 13 2.72 1.46 -4.29
C LEU A 13 3.62 2.69 -4.38
N VAL A 14 3.83 3.23 -5.58
CA VAL A 14 4.59 4.47 -5.77
C VAL A 14 3.87 5.65 -5.11
N LEU A 15 2.56 5.74 -5.24
CA LEU A 15 1.77 6.81 -4.63
C LEU A 15 1.78 6.71 -3.10
N LEU A 16 1.72 5.51 -2.54
CA LEU A 16 1.91 5.24 -1.12
C LEU A 16 3.30 5.69 -0.65
N ALA A 17 4.35 5.36 -1.38
CA ALA A 17 5.71 5.79 -1.06
C ALA A 17 5.77 7.33 -1.04
N LEU A 18 5.32 8.00 -2.09
CA LEU A 18 5.33 9.47 -2.16
C LEU A 18 4.50 10.11 -1.04
N SER A 19 3.31 9.57 -0.73
CA SER A 19 2.47 10.08 0.35
C SER A 19 3.18 9.99 1.70
N ASN A 20 3.86 8.86 1.98
CA ASN A 20 4.61 8.67 3.21
C ASN A 20 5.87 9.54 3.28
N LEU A 21 6.55 9.76 2.14
CA LEU A 21 7.70 10.66 2.06
C LEU A 21 7.30 12.12 2.32
N ILE A 22 6.21 12.58 1.68
CA ILE A 22 5.66 13.92 1.94
C ILE A 22 5.28 14.04 3.41
N PHE A 23 4.64 13.01 3.97
CA PHE A 23 4.24 13.04 5.37
C PHE A 23 5.44 13.11 6.32
N PHE A 24 6.50 12.35 6.06
CA PHE A 24 7.75 12.42 6.82
C PHE A 24 8.33 13.84 6.82
N ILE A 25 8.37 14.49 5.65
CA ILE A 25 8.93 15.84 5.51
C ILE A 25 8.14 16.88 6.32
N ILE A 26 6.81 16.78 6.38
CA ILE A 26 5.97 17.81 7.00
C ILE A 26 5.64 17.59 8.48
N SER A 27 5.74 16.35 8.99
CA SER A 27 5.17 15.99 10.30
C SER A 27 6.18 15.78 11.42
N THR A 28 7.49 15.84 11.12
CA THR A 28 8.62 15.50 12.01
C THR A 28 8.54 14.11 12.68
N TYR A 29 7.50 13.32 12.40
CA TYR A 29 7.29 11.97 12.88
C TYR A 29 8.13 11.00 12.06
N SER A 30 8.77 10.04 12.71
CA SER A 30 9.63 9.07 12.02
C SER A 30 8.85 7.91 11.40
N GLY A 31 7.66 7.57 11.90
CA GLY A 31 6.83 6.47 11.38
C GLY A 31 6.65 6.44 9.85
N PRO A 32 6.36 7.57 9.17
CA PRO A 32 6.21 7.61 7.72
C PRO A 32 7.45 7.19 6.94
N ILE A 33 8.67 7.29 7.49
CA ILE A 33 9.88 6.79 6.79
C ILE A 33 9.83 5.27 6.63
N ILE A 34 9.29 4.56 7.63
CA ILE A 34 9.14 3.10 7.62
C ILE A 34 8.10 2.73 6.56
N GLY A 35 6.99 3.48 6.49
CA GLY A 35 5.99 3.36 5.43
C GLY A 35 6.62 3.55 4.05
N PHE A 36 7.35 4.66 3.83
CA PHE A 36 8.04 4.92 2.57
C PHE A 36 8.94 3.75 2.13
N ILE A 37 9.83 3.30 3.01
CA ILE A 37 10.75 2.19 2.70
C ILE A 37 9.96 0.92 2.37
N THR A 38 8.93 0.61 3.15
CA THR A 38 8.11 -0.59 2.95
C THR A 38 7.39 -0.56 1.59
N ALA A 39 6.79 0.57 1.22
CA ALA A 39 6.14 0.74 -0.08
C ALA A 39 7.11 0.56 -1.26
N ILE A 40 8.33 1.11 -1.16
CA ILE A 40 9.37 0.95 -2.19
C ILE A 40 9.83 -0.51 -2.30
N VAL A 41 10.10 -1.17 -1.17
CA VAL A 41 10.50 -2.58 -1.15
C VAL A 41 9.41 -3.45 -1.77
N MET A 42 8.14 -3.20 -1.43
CA MET A 42 7.00 -3.89 -2.03
C MET A 42 6.89 -3.61 -3.53
N ALA A 43 7.11 -2.38 -3.99
CA ALA A 43 7.09 -2.03 -5.41
C ALA A 43 8.16 -2.79 -6.20
N ILE A 44 9.38 -2.85 -5.67
CA ILE A 44 10.49 -3.61 -6.27
C ILE A 44 10.17 -5.11 -6.27
N HIS A 45 9.68 -5.63 -5.15
CA HIS A 45 9.33 -7.04 -5.03
C HIS A 45 8.22 -7.44 -6.01
N TRP A 46 7.17 -6.62 -6.11
CA TRP A 46 6.11 -6.82 -7.09
C TRP A 46 6.64 -6.73 -8.52
N TRP A 47 7.52 -5.77 -8.82
CA TRP A 47 8.12 -5.63 -10.14
C TRP A 47 8.86 -6.90 -10.59
N GLN A 48 9.61 -7.51 -9.67
CA GLN A 48 10.46 -8.69 -9.92
C GLN A 48 9.69 -10.02 -9.89
N LYS A 49 8.86 -10.23 -8.87
CA LYS A 49 8.27 -11.55 -8.58
C LYS A 49 6.77 -11.65 -8.81
N ARG A 50 6.06 -10.52 -8.94
CA ARG A 50 4.59 -10.46 -9.09
C ARG A 50 3.83 -11.27 -8.02
N ASP A 51 4.39 -11.34 -6.82
CA ASP A 51 3.80 -12.10 -5.71
C ASP A 51 2.57 -11.38 -5.14
N SER A 52 1.39 -11.80 -5.59
CA SER A 52 0.11 -11.18 -5.18
C SER A 52 -0.23 -11.49 -3.72
N ARG A 53 0.22 -12.63 -3.19
CA ARG A 53 -0.07 -13.02 -1.80
C ARG A 53 0.64 -12.10 -0.83
N LEU A 54 1.91 -11.80 -1.09
CA LEU A 54 2.67 -10.86 -0.28
C LEU A 54 2.03 -9.47 -0.27
N ILE A 55 1.61 -8.96 -1.43
CA ILE A 55 0.96 -7.63 -1.49
C ILE A 55 -0.37 -7.61 -0.73
N ILE A 56 -1.17 -8.68 -0.81
CA ILE A 56 -2.42 -8.81 -0.06
C ILE A 56 -2.17 -8.74 1.45
N ILE A 57 -1.23 -9.54 1.96
CA ILE A 57 -0.92 -9.60 3.40
C ILE A 57 -0.44 -8.24 3.88
N MET A 58 0.47 -7.62 3.15
CA MET A 58 1.03 -6.32 3.51
C MET A 58 -0.02 -5.21 3.45
N ALA A 59 -0.94 -5.24 2.47
CA ALA A 59 -2.04 -4.28 2.41
C ALA A 59 -2.95 -4.39 3.64
N ILE A 60 -3.26 -5.61 4.10
CA ILE A 60 -4.04 -5.81 5.34
C ILE A 60 -3.30 -5.25 6.55
N VAL A 61 -2.01 -5.60 6.71
CA VAL A 61 -1.19 -5.12 7.84
C VAL A 61 -1.15 -3.59 7.84
N TRP A 62 -0.97 -2.97 6.67
CA TRP A 62 -0.97 -1.51 6.53
C TRP A 62 -2.28 -0.87 6.98
N ILE A 63 -3.42 -1.41 6.54
CA ILE A 63 -4.74 -0.93 6.95
C ILE A 63 -4.91 -1.03 8.46
N LEU A 64 -4.51 -2.16 9.06
CA LEU A 64 -4.64 -2.38 10.50
C LEU A 64 -3.81 -1.39 11.32
N ILE A 65 -2.58 -1.10 10.90
CA ILE A 65 -1.70 -0.12 11.57
C ILE A 65 -2.36 1.26 11.54
N HIS A 66 -2.83 1.71 10.38
CA HIS A 66 -3.41 3.05 10.25
C HIS A 66 -4.79 3.19 10.89
N ILE A 67 -5.58 2.11 10.97
CA ILE A 67 -6.81 2.08 11.79
C ILE A 67 -6.45 2.21 13.28
N TYR A 68 -5.44 1.47 13.75
CA TYR A 68 -4.99 1.55 15.13
C TYR A 68 -4.49 2.96 15.49
N GLU A 69 -3.67 3.57 14.62
CA GLU A 69 -3.21 4.95 14.77
C GLU A 69 -4.39 5.93 14.83
N LEU A 70 -5.39 5.77 13.95
CA LEU A 70 -6.58 6.62 13.94
C LEU A 70 -7.40 6.50 15.23
N ILE A 71 -7.54 5.30 15.79
CA ILE A 71 -8.26 5.06 17.05
C ILE A 71 -7.50 5.64 18.25
N MET A 72 -6.18 5.42 18.31
CA MET A 72 -5.36 5.80 19.47
C MET A 72 -4.99 7.28 19.50
N LEU A 73 -4.69 7.87 18.34
CA LEU A 73 -4.25 9.27 18.23
C LEU A 73 -5.43 10.22 17.97
N GLY A 74 -6.61 9.70 17.61
CA GLY A 74 -7.80 10.48 17.31
C GLY A 74 -7.70 11.25 15.99
N ILE A 75 -8.30 12.44 15.95
CA ILE A 75 -8.28 13.30 14.74
C ILE A 75 -6.86 13.82 14.53
N SER A 76 -6.17 13.27 13.53
CA SER A 76 -4.85 13.75 13.13
C SER A 76 -4.91 15.14 12.52
N SER A 77 -3.88 15.94 12.79
CA SER A 77 -3.62 17.22 12.11
C SER A 77 -3.47 17.10 10.60
N TYR A 78 -3.31 15.86 10.07
CA TYR A 78 -3.14 15.56 8.65
C TYR A 78 -4.21 14.57 8.15
N PRO A 79 -5.51 14.93 8.17
CA PRO A 79 -6.60 14.00 7.89
C PRO A 79 -6.57 13.44 6.46
N VAL A 80 -6.10 14.25 5.49
CA VAL A 80 -5.96 13.83 4.09
C VAL A 80 -4.92 12.72 3.94
N ILE A 81 -3.79 12.83 4.64
CA ILE A 81 -2.69 11.87 4.55
C ILE A 81 -3.09 10.53 5.19
N ILE A 82 -3.79 10.58 6.33
CA ILE A 82 -4.33 9.35 6.94
C ILE A 82 -5.35 8.71 6.02
N SER A 83 -6.25 9.51 5.41
CA SER A 83 -7.24 8.99 4.47
C SER A 83 -6.59 8.31 3.27
N LEU A 84 -5.53 8.90 2.70
CA LEU A 84 -4.76 8.28 1.61
C LEU A 84 -4.10 6.97 2.06
N ASN A 85 -3.51 6.94 3.25
CA ASN A 85 -2.89 5.74 3.79
C ASN A 85 -3.89 4.65 4.21
N LEU A 86 -5.20 4.91 4.21
CA LEU A 86 -6.24 3.90 4.36
C LEU A 86 -6.83 3.48 3.01
N LEU A 87 -7.17 4.44 2.16
CA LEU A 87 -7.83 4.19 0.87
C LEU A 87 -6.89 3.51 -0.13
N LEU A 88 -5.62 3.92 -0.20
CA LEU A 88 -4.67 3.35 -1.15
C LEU A 88 -4.38 1.87 -0.85
N PRO A 89 -4.14 1.43 0.40
CA PRO A 89 -4.02 0.02 0.72
C PRO A 89 -5.30 -0.79 0.46
N ILE A 90 -6.50 -0.23 0.63
CA ILE A 90 -7.75 -0.92 0.27
C ILE A 90 -7.79 -1.19 -1.24
N LEU A 91 -7.46 -0.18 -2.05
CA LEU A 91 -7.36 -0.34 -3.50
C LEU A 91 -6.28 -1.37 -3.88
N LEU A 92 -5.13 -1.32 -3.22
CA LEU A 92 -4.02 -2.26 -3.39
C LEU A 92 -4.46 -3.70 -3.10
N PHE A 93 -5.18 -3.91 -2.00
CA PHE A 93 -5.74 -5.20 -1.61
C PHE A 93 -6.68 -5.73 -2.69
N TYR A 94 -7.63 -4.92 -3.15
CA TYR A 94 -8.60 -5.32 -4.17
C TYR A 94 -7.93 -5.70 -5.50
N CYS A 95 -7.01 -4.87 -6.00
CA CYS A 95 -6.29 -5.15 -7.23
C CYS A 95 -5.41 -6.40 -7.13
N SER A 96 -4.76 -6.61 -5.97
CA SER A 96 -3.90 -7.77 -5.74
C SER A 96 -4.72 -9.05 -5.60
N LEU A 97 -5.90 -8.99 -4.98
CA LEU A 97 -6.83 -10.11 -4.92
C LEU A 97 -7.31 -10.50 -6.32
N LYS A 98 -7.65 -9.52 -7.15
CA LYS A 98 -8.07 -9.76 -8.54
C LYS A 98 -6.94 -10.38 -9.36
N ALA A 99 -5.71 -9.89 -9.23
CA ALA A 99 -4.54 -10.46 -9.88
C ALA A 99 -4.27 -11.91 -9.43
N TYR A 100 -4.39 -12.19 -8.13
CA TYR A 100 -4.25 -13.53 -7.57
C TYR A 100 -5.30 -14.51 -8.12
N LEU A 101 -6.57 -14.10 -8.19
CA LEU A 101 -7.64 -14.94 -8.73
C LEU A 101 -7.50 -15.19 -10.24
N GLN A 102 -6.97 -14.22 -10.99
CA GLN A 102 -6.67 -14.39 -12.42
C GLN A 102 -5.58 -15.46 -12.63
N MET A 103 -4.46 -15.35 -11.93
CA MET A 103 -3.38 -16.34 -11.99
C MET A 103 -3.87 -17.75 -11.65
N LYS A 104 -4.66 -17.89 -10.58
CA LYS A 104 -5.23 -19.18 -10.15
C LYS A 104 -6.21 -19.79 -11.16
N LYS A 105 -6.86 -18.96 -11.99
CA LYS A 105 -7.79 -19.41 -13.04
C LYS A 105 -7.04 -19.90 -14.28
N GLU A 106 -5.87 -19.33 -14.58
CA GLU A 106 -5.01 -19.75 -15.69
C GLU A 106 -4.22 -21.03 -15.39
N GLU A 107 -4.00 -21.34 -14.10
CA GLU A 107 -3.41 -22.61 -13.65
C GLU A 107 -4.37 -23.82 -13.71
N LYS A 108 -5.67 -23.59 -13.96
CA LYS A 108 -6.71 -24.63 -14.08
C LYS A 108 -7.07 -24.91 -15.53
#